data_AF-A0A0Q5IT21-F1
#
_entry.id   AF-A0A0Q5IT21-F1
#
_cell.length_a   1.000
_cell.length_b   1.000
_cell.length_c   1.000
_cell.angle_alpha   90.00
_cell.angle_beta   90.00
_cell.angle_gamma   90.00
#
_symmetry.space_group_name_H-M   'P 1'
#
loop_
_entity.id
_entity.type
_entity.pdbx_description
1 polymer ?
#
loop_
_entity_poly.entity_id
_entity_poly.type
_entity_poly.pdbx_seq_one_letter_code
_entity_poly.pdbx_strand_id
1 'polypeptide(L)'
;MEFRDVESLGTAEELIALVDQTASDQGEVRATFRPWPGRTAWGVIVALLVLTGTYTFSAPDTTEMWVRSALLGSLVFWTAVVVAAGAIDRHRVCEHGLVVGFRTRSKYVIPWSTIDPGRVRVVRRPLLLGRREEMPTSSPHYRVGWLSTRAVAVNGLDTAIDGWTRVPGLLGVTDAAELGGRARITPFVWWLLGTQRPRELLEAMEAAMVADSYPAQGMAERALRQTVTLPWRPTPVSPVPPRYAIDPVIGVDGPALP
;
A
#
# COMPACT_ATOMS: atom_id res chain seq x y z
N MET A 1 -9.19 22.49 -1.43
CA MET A 1 -10.22 22.55 -2.49
C MET A 1 -11.18 21.40 -2.26
N GLU A 2 -12.47 21.68 -2.07
CA GLU A 2 -13.48 20.69 -1.69
C GLU A 2 -14.31 20.34 -2.93
N PHE A 3 -14.19 19.11 -3.43
CA PHE A 3 -14.92 18.65 -4.62
C PHE A 3 -16.41 18.51 -4.30
N ARG A 4 -17.23 19.45 -4.75
CA ARG A 4 -18.67 19.50 -4.41
C ARG A 4 -19.61 18.86 -5.42
N ASP A 5 -19.19 18.55 -6.66
CA ASP A 5 -20.11 17.96 -7.63
C ASP A 5 -19.39 17.30 -8.82
N VAL A 6 -19.33 15.96 -8.85
CA VAL A 6 -18.59 15.21 -9.89
C VAL A 6 -19.35 15.11 -11.22
N GLU A 7 -20.62 15.52 -11.26
CA GLU A 7 -21.39 15.61 -12.52
C GLU A 7 -21.13 16.91 -13.29
N SER A 8 -20.43 17.88 -12.69
CA SER A 8 -19.98 19.06 -13.41
C SER A 8 -18.71 18.74 -14.21
N LEU A 9 -18.68 19.15 -15.49
CA LEU A 9 -17.50 19.02 -16.37
C LEU A 9 -16.22 19.55 -15.70
N GLY A 10 -16.32 20.57 -14.83
CA GLY A 10 -15.19 21.13 -14.09
C GLY A 10 -14.54 20.18 -13.08
N THR A 11 -15.31 19.38 -12.34
CA THR A 11 -14.73 18.42 -11.37
C THR A 11 -14.01 17.28 -12.09
N ALA A 12 -14.50 16.86 -13.26
CA ALA A 12 -13.83 15.86 -14.08
C ALA A 12 -12.49 16.40 -14.63
N GLU A 13 -12.47 17.64 -15.11
CA GLU A 13 -11.24 18.31 -15.57
C GLU A 13 -10.20 18.48 -14.44
N GLU A 14 -10.64 18.86 -13.23
CA GLU A 14 -9.76 18.95 -12.06
C GLU A 14 -9.18 17.57 -11.67
N LEU A 15 -10.00 16.50 -11.70
CA LEU A 15 -9.51 15.15 -11.43
C LEU A 15 -8.51 14.66 -12.50
N ILE A 16 -8.74 14.99 -13.77
CA ILE A 16 -7.80 14.69 -14.86
C ILE A 16 -6.48 15.42 -14.65
N ALA A 17 -6.51 16.71 -14.28
CA ALA A 17 -5.30 17.46 -13.98
C ALA A 17 -4.50 16.86 -12.79
N LEU A 18 -5.20 16.26 -11.82
CA LEU A 18 -4.56 15.55 -10.71
C LEU A 18 -3.93 14.20 -11.12
N VAL A 19 -4.49 13.52 -12.12
CA VAL A 19 -3.95 12.26 -12.66
C VAL A 19 -2.59 12.48 -13.32
N ASP A 20 -2.40 13.62 -13.99
CA ASP A 20 -1.16 13.96 -14.70
C ASP A 20 -0.02 14.41 -13.76
N GLN A 21 -0.29 14.55 -12.45
CA GLN A 21 0.73 14.94 -11.48
C GLN A 21 1.81 13.87 -11.32
N THR A 22 3.04 14.34 -11.25
CA THR A 22 4.25 13.53 -11.08
C THR A 22 4.86 13.73 -9.70
N ALA A 23 5.92 12.97 -9.41
CA ALA A 23 6.62 13.05 -8.14
C ALA A 23 7.24 14.44 -7.88
N SER A 24 7.60 15.22 -8.91
CA SER A 24 8.14 16.57 -8.74
C SER A 24 7.09 17.58 -8.31
N ASP A 25 5.83 17.33 -8.65
CA ASP A 25 4.72 18.24 -8.32
C ASP A 25 4.30 18.12 -6.85
N GLN A 26 4.81 17.10 -6.13
CA GLN A 26 4.47 16.84 -4.73
C GLN A 26 5.35 17.57 -3.72
N GLY A 27 6.33 18.35 -4.20
CA GLY A 27 7.26 19.09 -3.36
C GLY A 27 8.29 18.20 -2.65
N GLU A 28 8.88 18.73 -1.57
CA GLU A 28 9.95 18.07 -0.85
C GLU A 28 9.49 16.84 -0.07
N VAL A 29 10.36 15.82 0.02
CA VAL A 29 10.10 14.62 0.82
C VAL A 29 10.29 14.93 2.30
N ARG A 30 9.20 14.92 3.07
CA ARG A 30 9.21 15.11 4.54
C ARG A 30 9.62 13.84 5.29
N ALA A 31 9.13 12.69 4.84
CA ALA A 31 9.45 11.40 5.47
C ALA A 31 9.41 10.25 4.45
N THR A 32 10.18 9.19 4.72
CA THR A 32 10.22 7.98 3.89
C THR A 32 10.02 6.72 4.73
N PHE A 33 9.06 5.91 4.32
CA PHE A 33 8.73 4.62 4.91
C PHE A 33 8.95 3.50 3.92
N ARG A 34 9.11 2.28 4.44
CA ARG A 34 9.32 1.08 3.64
C ARG A 34 8.52 -0.08 4.19
N PRO A 35 8.08 -1.00 3.33
CA PRO A 35 7.31 -2.16 3.74
C PRO A 35 8.22 -3.30 4.20
N TRP A 36 8.98 -3.06 5.27
CA TRP A 36 9.85 -4.09 5.84
C TRP A 36 9.05 -5.24 6.48
N PRO A 37 9.60 -6.47 6.48
CA PRO A 37 9.07 -7.57 7.29
C PRO A 37 8.98 -7.17 8.77
N GLY A 38 7.99 -7.72 9.47
CA GLY A 38 7.85 -7.52 10.91
C GLY A 38 8.93 -8.24 11.71
N ARG A 39 9.08 -7.89 12.99
CA ARG A 39 10.06 -8.52 13.90
C ARG A 39 9.90 -10.05 13.95
N THR A 40 8.66 -10.53 14.02
CA THR A 40 8.35 -11.97 14.02
C THR A 40 8.73 -12.62 12.69
N ALA A 41 8.46 -11.97 11.56
CA ALA A 41 8.84 -12.49 10.24
C ALA A 41 10.36 -12.57 10.11
N TRP A 42 11.09 -11.54 10.56
CA TRP A 42 12.55 -11.58 10.64
C TRP A 42 13.05 -12.71 11.54
N GLY A 43 12.43 -12.92 12.70
CA GLY A 43 12.76 -14.04 13.59
C GLY A 43 12.61 -15.40 12.91
N VAL A 44 11.52 -15.61 12.16
CA VAL A 44 11.29 -16.84 11.40
C VAL A 44 12.29 -17.00 10.26
N ILE A 45 12.58 -15.94 9.50
CA ILE A 45 13.59 -15.97 8.42
C ILE A 45 14.96 -16.36 8.99
N VAL A 46 15.39 -15.70 10.06
CA VAL A 46 16.68 -15.98 10.71
C VAL A 46 16.71 -17.41 11.26
N ALA A 47 15.65 -17.85 11.94
CA ALA A 47 15.56 -19.22 12.46
C ALA A 47 15.66 -20.26 11.33
N LEU A 48 14.93 -20.06 10.22
CA LEU A 48 15.01 -20.95 9.06
C LEU A 48 16.42 -20.98 8.46
N LEU A 49 17.05 -19.82 8.28
CA LEU A 49 18.42 -19.74 7.75
C LEU A 49 19.43 -20.44 8.66
N VAL A 50 19.32 -20.27 9.98
CA VAL A 50 20.20 -20.94 10.96
C VAL A 50 19.95 -22.45 10.96
N LEU A 51 18.69 -22.90 11.00
CA LEU A 51 18.35 -24.32 10.98
C LEU A 51 18.84 -24.99 9.69
N THR A 52 18.58 -24.40 8.54
CA THR A 52 19.08 -24.92 7.26
C THR A 52 20.60 -24.88 7.19
N GLY A 53 21.24 -23.81 7.70
CA GLY A 53 22.69 -23.73 7.80
C GLY A 53 23.29 -24.85 8.64
N THR A 54 22.81 -25.03 9.86
CA THR A 54 23.26 -26.12 10.76
C THR A 54 23.03 -27.51 10.16
N TYR A 55 21.87 -27.72 9.51
CA TYR A 55 21.60 -28.93 8.76
C TYR A 55 22.63 -29.14 7.64
N THR A 56 22.94 -28.11 6.84
CA THR A 56 23.96 -28.19 5.79
C THR A 56 25.34 -28.55 6.34
N PHE A 57 25.77 -27.95 7.45
CA PHE A 57 27.09 -28.23 8.05
C PHE A 57 27.17 -29.57 8.82
N SER A 58 26.03 -30.22 9.07
CA SER A 58 25.98 -31.57 9.67
C SER A 58 26.05 -32.70 8.65
N ALA A 59 26.39 -32.41 7.39
CA ALA A 59 26.46 -33.42 6.33
C ALA A 59 27.59 -34.45 6.61
N PRO A 60 27.30 -35.77 6.49
CA PRO A 60 28.26 -36.83 6.77
C PRO A 60 29.31 -37.01 5.66
N ASP A 61 28.98 -36.64 4.41
CA ASP A 61 29.88 -36.77 3.25
C ASP A 61 29.86 -35.52 2.35
N THR A 62 30.88 -35.42 1.50
CA THR A 62 31.10 -34.27 0.62
C THR A 62 29.97 -34.10 -0.41
N THR A 63 29.40 -35.20 -0.92
CA THR A 63 28.33 -35.12 -1.94
C THR A 63 27.06 -34.54 -1.34
N GLU A 64 26.66 -35.04 -0.17
CA GLU A 64 25.51 -34.50 0.55
C GLU A 64 25.72 -33.03 0.96
N MET A 65 26.94 -32.67 1.39
CA MET A 65 27.29 -31.28 1.71
C MET A 65 27.04 -30.34 0.53
N TRP A 66 27.44 -30.72 -0.69
CA TRP A 66 27.20 -29.91 -1.89
C TRP A 66 25.72 -29.72 -2.20
N VAL A 67 24.93 -30.80 -2.11
CA VAL A 67 23.46 -30.73 -2.33
C VAL A 67 22.80 -29.82 -1.30
N ARG A 68 23.11 -30.00 -0.01
CA ARG A 68 22.56 -29.16 1.07
C ARG A 68 23.03 -27.70 0.95
N SER A 69 24.24 -27.46 0.46
CA SER A 69 24.76 -26.11 0.20
C SER A 69 24.03 -25.43 -0.96
N ALA A 70 23.70 -26.16 -2.03
CA ALA A 70 22.89 -25.64 -3.12
C ALA A 70 21.48 -25.23 -2.64
N LEU A 71 20.86 -26.04 -1.77
CA LEU A 71 19.57 -25.73 -1.17
C LEU A 71 19.63 -24.48 -0.27
N LEU A 72 20.66 -24.39 0.60
CA LEU A 72 20.88 -23.21 1.43
C LEU A 72 21.13 -21.96 0.58
N GLY A 73 21.96 -22.08 -0.46
CA GLY A 73 22.23 -21.00 -1.41
C GLY A 73 20.95 -20.50 -2.10
N SER A 74 20.08 -21.42 -2.53
CA SER A 74 18.77 -21.09 -3.09
C SER A 74 17.87 -20.37 -2.09
N LEU A 75 17.79 -20.86 -0.85
CA LEU A 75 17.01 -20.22 0.21
C LEU A 75 17.50 -18.79 0.51
N VAL A 76 18.81 -18.61 0.65
CA VAL A 76 19.45 -17.30 0.86
C VAL A 76 19.17 -16.37 -0.31
N PHE A 77 19.32 -16.86 -1.55
CA PHE A 77 19.05 -16.11 -2.76
C PHE A 77 17.60 -15.62 -2.82
N TRP A 78 16.61 -16.50 -2.66
CA TRP A 78 15.20 -16.12 -2.69
C TRP A 78 14.81 -15.18 -1.55
N THR A 79 15.36 -15.41 -0.35
CA THR A 79 15.17 -14.49 0.79
C THR A 79 15.72 -13.11 0.46
N ALA A 80 16.92 -13.03 -0.12
CA ALA A 80 17.52 -11.76 -0.53
C ALA A 80 16.69 -11.06 -1.61
N VAL A 81 16.17 -11.80 -2.61
CA VAL A 81 15.27 -11.24 -3.64
C VAL A 81 14.02 -10.63 -3.02
N VAL A 82 13.36 -11.33 -2.09
CA VAL A 82 12.14 -10.85 -1.43
C VAL A 82 12.41 -9.61 -0.57
N VAL A 83 13.50 -9.64 0.21
CA VAL A 83 13.93 -8.50 1.04
C VAL A 83 14.31 -7.30 0.17
N ALA A 84 15.04 -7.53 -0.93
CA ALA A 84 15.43 -6.49 -1.87
C ALA A 84 14.21 -5.85 -2.53
N ALA A 85 13.22 -6.64 -2.96
CA ALA A 85 11.97 -6.12 -3.53
C ALA A 85 11.26 -5.16 -2.54
N GLY A 86 11.15 -5.55 -1.26
CA GLY A 86 10.59 -4.68 -0.22
C GLY A 86 11.47 -3.47 0.12
N ALA A 87 12.79 -3.55 -0.06
CA ALA A 87 13.72 -2.46 0.20
C ALA A 87 13.70 -1.36 -0.87
N ILE A 88 13.35 -1.71 -2.11
CA ILE A 88 13.29 -0.79 -3.25
C ILE A 88 11.98 0.00 -3.23
N ASP A 89 10.88 -0.61 -2.76
CA ASP A 89 9.60 0.08 -2.61
C ASP A 89 9.64 1.07 -1.45
N ARG A 90 9.14 2.28 -1.68
CA ARG A 90 9.15 3.38 -0.71
C ARG A 90 7.80 4.08 -0.71
N HIS A 91 7.39 4.48 0.48
CA HIS A 91 6.24 5.35 0.68
C HIS A 91 6.78 6.68 1.19
N ARG A 92 6.77 7.69 0.32
CA ARG A 92 7.29 9.01 0.64
C ARG A 92 6.12 9.93 0.95
N VAL A 93 6.18 10.55 2.12
CA VAL A 93 5.29 11.63 2.50
C VAL A 93 5.96 12.91 2.04
N CYS A 94 5.35 13.60 1.09
CA CYS A 94 5.84 14.85 0.54
C CYS A 94 4.99 16.02 1.02
N GLU A 95 5.29 17.24 0.57
CA GLU A 95 4.55 18.45 0.93
C GLU A 95 3.10 18.40 0.47
N HIS A 96 2.84 17.98 -0.77
CA HIS A 96 1.50 18.03 -1.40
C HIS A 96 0.83 16.67 -1.66
N GLY A 97 1.51 15.57 -1.32
CA GLY A 97 0.94 14.23 -1.48
C GLY A 97 1.84 13.09 -1.03
N LEU A 98 1.36 11.86 -1.24
CA LEU A 98 2.19 10.67 -1.17
C LEU A 98 2.81 10.39 -2.53
N VAL A 99 4.07 9.97 -2.51
CA VAL A 99 4.68 9.35 -3.69
C VAL A 99 5.07 7.92 -3.34
N VAL A 100 4.52 6.96 -4.07
CA VAL A 100 4.71 5.53 -3.82
C VAL A 100 5.33 4.82 -5.02
N GLY A 101 6.16 3.81 -4.72
CA GLY A 101 6.84 2.99 -5.71
C GLY A 101 8.36 3.02 -5.58
N PHE A 102 9.03 2.58 -6.64
CA PHE A 102 10.47 2.35 -6.63
C PHE A 102 11.28 3.64 -6.62
N ARG A 103 12.47 3.61 -5.98
CA ARG A 103 13.38 4.76 -5.82
C ARG A 103 13.68 5.53 -7.10
N THR A 104 13.85 4.85 -8.23
CA THR A 104 14.32 5.44 -9.50
C THR A 104 13.18 5.76 -10.48
N ARG A 105 11.98 5.22 -10.26
CA ARG A 105 10.79 5.41 -11.10
C ARG A 105 9.55 5.36 -10.23
N SER A 106 9.38 6.41 -9.42
CA SER A 106 8.21 6.48 -8.55
C SER A 106 7.03 6.95 -9.38
N LYS A 107 6.21 5.97 -9.78
CA LYS A 107 5.19 6.12 -10.82
C LYS A 107 3.85 6.62 -10.29
N TYR A 108 3.61 6.55 -8.99
CA TYR A 108 2.29 6.80 -8.44
C TYR A 108 2.33 7.90 -7.39
N VAL A 109 1.35 8.77 -7.50
CA VAL A 109 1.19 9.98 -6.70
C VAL A 109 -0.20 9.94 -6.10
N ILE A 110 -0.36 10.36 -4.85
CA ILE A 110 -1.66 10.42 -4.21
C ILE A 110 -1.76 11.82 -3.58
N PRO A 111 -2.33 12.80 -4.30
CA PRO A 111 -2.39 14.17 -3.83
C PRO A 111 -3.22 14.28 -2.55
N TRP A 112 -2.83 15.15 -1.63
CA TRP A 112 -3.55 15.36 -0.35
C TRP A 112 -5.01 15.76 -0.55
N SER A 113 -5.31 16.53 -1.60
CA SER A 113 -6.67 16.92 -1.99
C SER A 113 -7.61 15.74 -2.26
N THR A 114 -7.05 14.57 -2.58
CA THR A 114 -7.82 13.37 -2.93
C THR A 114 -8.02 12.45 -1.73
N ILE A 115 -7.26 12.63 -0.65
CA ILE A 115 -7.35 11.80 0.54
C ILE A 115 -8.40 12.38 1.49
N ASP A 116 -9.36 11.54 1.87
CA ASP A 116 -10.28 11.85 2.96
C ASP A 116 -9.66 11.38 4.29
N PRO A 117 -9.32 12.29 5.24
CA PRO A 117 -8.76 11.92 6.54
C PRO A 117 -9.65 10.95 7.33
N GLY A 118 -10.97 11.00 7.13
CA GLY A 118 -11.93 10.09 7.77
C GLY A 118 -11.88 8.66 7.23
N ARG A 119 -11.26 8.46 6.06
CA ARG A 119 -11.06 7.19 5.37
C ARG A 119 -9.60 6.70 5.45
N VAL A 120 -8.79 7.22 6.37
CA VAL A 120 -7.45 6.67 6.63
C VAL A 120 -7.50 5.68 7.78
N ARG A 121 -6.89 4.50 7.60
CA ARG A 121 -6.99 3.39 8.57
C ARG A 121 -5.71 2.60 8.70
N VAL A 122 -5.51 1.97 9.85
CA VAL A 122 -4.50 0.91 9.98
C VAL A 122 -5.14 -0.45 9.72
N VAL A 123 -4.55 -1.23 8.83
CA VAL A 123 -4.98 -2.59 8.51
C VAL A 123 -3.95 -3.59 9.03
N ARG A 124 -4.41 -4.55 9.85
CA ARG A 124 -3.62 -5.71 10.25
C ARG A 124 -3.93 -6.90 9.34
N ARG A 125 -2.88 -7.67 9.02
CA ARG A 125 -2.91 -8.80 8.08
C ARG A 125 -3.35 -8.38 6.66
N PRO A 126 -2.75 -7.32 6.08
CA PRO A 126 -3.21 -6.76 4.81
C PRO A 126 -3.14 -7.75 3.64
N LEU A 127 -2.26 -8.76 3.71
CA LEU A 127 -2.15 -9.83 2.71
C LEU A 127 -3.42 -10.71 2.60
N LEU A 128 -4.37 -10.59 3.54
CA LEU A 128 -5.66 -11.29 3.46
C LEU A 128 -6.70 -10.54 2.63
N LEU A 129 -6.41 -9.29 2.21
CA LEU A 129 -7.38 -8.49 1.46
C LEU A 129 -7.69 -9.10 0.09
N GLY A 130 -6.68 -9.65 -0.60
CA GLY A 130 -6.84 -10.33 -1.89
C GLY A 130 -7.60 -11.67 -1.85
N ARG A 131 -8.12 -12.08 -0.67
CA ARG A 131 -9.03 -13.23 -0.54
C ARG A 131 -10.51 -12.86 -0.66
N ARG A 132 -10.81 -11.57 -0.72
CA ARG A 132 -12.18 -11.05 -0.79
C ARG A 132 -12.58 -10.93 -2.26
N GLU A 133 -13.83 -11.23 -2.58
CA GLU A 133 -14.31 -11.26 -3.98
C GLU A 133 -14.32 -9.86 -4.62
N GLU A 134 -14.56 -8.82 -3.83
CA GLU A 134 -14.59 -7.43 -4.27
C GLU A 134 -13.19 -6.81 -4.44
N MET A 135 -12.13 -7.55 -4.12
CA MET A 135 -10.75 -7.06 -4.15
C MET A 135 -9.90 -7.93 -5.08
N PRO A 136 -9.05 -7.33 -5.93
CA PRO A 136 -8.11 -8.11 -6.71
C PRO A 136 -7.12 -8.85 -5.83
N THR A 137 -6.68 -10.04 -6.25
CA THR A 137 -5.60 -10.78 -5.59
C THR A 137 -4.27 -10.02 -5.66
N SER A 138 -4.07 -9.24 -6.72
CA SER A 138 -2.88 -8.41 -6.95
C SER A 138 -3.26 -7.07 -7.56
N SER A 139 -2.71 -5.98 -7.02
CA SER A 139 -2.98 -4.63 -7.52
C SER A 139 -1.76 -3.72 -7.35
N PRO A 140 -1.52 -2.77 -8.27
CA PRO A 140 -0.52 -1.72 -8.07
C PRO A 140 -0.81 -0.82 -6.86
N HIS A 141 -2.02 -0.83 -6.30
CA HIS A 141 -2.33 -0.09 -5.08
C HIS A 141 -1.90 -0.83 -3.80
N TYR A 142 -1.55 -2.12 -3.92
CA TYR A 142 -1.10 -2.94 -2.79
C TYR A 142 0.42 -2.85 -2.66
N ARG A 143 0.88 -1.78 -2.02
CA ARG A 143 2.29 -1.54 -1.70
C ARG A 143 2.66 -2.16 -0.35
N VAL A 144 2.25 -3.41 -0.19
CA VAL A 144 2.52 -4.22 0.99
C VAL A 144 3.66 -5.17 0.65
N GLY A 145 4.74 -5.05 1.42
CA GLY A 145 5.88 -5.95 1.32
C GLY A 145 5.47 -7.35 1.73
N TRP A 146 6.17 -8.34 1.17
CA TRP A 146 6.01 -9.72 1.57
C TRP A 146 6.29 -9.84 3.06
N LEU A 147 5.39 -10.52 3.79
CA LEU A 147 5.45 -10.68 5.25
C LEU A 147 5.22 -9.39 6.06
N SER A 148 4.71 -8.32 5.44
CA SER A 148 4.21 -7.18 6.21
C SER A 148 2.90 -7.54 6.91
N THR A 149 2.89 -7.44 8.23
CA THR A 149 1.71 -7.73 9.05
C THR A 149 0.79 -6.53 9.25
N ARG A 150 1.23 -5.34 8.85
CA ARG A 150 0.53 -4.07 9.05
C ARG A 150 0.67 -3.19 7.81
N ALA A 151 -0.38 -2.43 7.52
CA ALA A 151 -0.38 -1.41 6.48
C ALA A 151 -1.22 -0.21 6.93
N VAL A 152 -0.95 0.95 6.35
CA VAL A 152 -1.87 2.08 6.36
C VAL A 152 -2.68 2.00 5.07
N ALA A 153 -4.00 1.92 5.19
CA ALA A 153 -4.93 2.00 4.08
C ALA A 153 -5.37 3.45 3.91
N VAL A 154 -5.21 3.97 2.71
CA VAL A 154 -5.55 5.34 2.33
C VAL A 154 -6.50 5.27 1.15
N ASN A 155 -7.64 5.94 1.24
CA ASN A 155 -8.52 6.11 0.11
C ASN A 155 -8.15 7.40 -0.63
N GLY A 156 -7.67 7.29 -1.86
CA GLY A 156 -7.20 8.42 -2.66
C GLY A 156 -7.31 8.15 -4.16
N LEU A 157 -6.92 9.11 -4.99
CA LEU A 157 -7.05 9.04 -6.45
C LEU A 157 -6.29 7.83 -7.03
N ASP A 158 -6.87 7.21 -8.05
CA ASP A 158 -6.20 6.18 -8.85
C ASP A 158 -5.27 6.81 -9.89
N THR A 159 -3.99 6.93 -9.56
CA THR A 159 -2.97 7.36 -10.54
C THR A 159 -2.23 6.19 -11.18
N ALA A 160 -2.73 4.95 -11.08
CA ALA A 160 -2.10 3.78 -11.67
C ALA A 160 -2.67 3.42 -13.06
N ILE A 161 -3.12 4.43 -13.81
CA ILE A 161 -3.91 4.30 -15.04
C ILE A 161 -3.11 3.65 -16.18
N ASP A 162 -1.88 4.09 -16.45
CA ASP A 162 -1.02 3.51 -17.51
C ASP A 162 0.06 2.55 -16.96
N GLY A 163 -0.29 1.88 -15.87
CA GLY A 163 0.65 1.49 -14.83
C GLY A 163 1.42 0.20 -15.02
N TRP A 164 0.71 -0.88 -15.32
CA TRP A 164 1.14 -2.22 -14.96
C TRP A 164 1.19 -3.13 -16.18
N THR A 165 2.35 -3.72 -16.44
CA THR A 165 2.51 -4.71 -17.51
C THR A 165 1.62 -5.91 -17.19
N ARG A 166 0.55 -6.13 -17.98
CA ARG A 166 -0.18 -7.41 -17.97
C ARG A 166 0.82 -8.53 -18.23
N VAL A 167 0.95 -9.46 -17.30
CA VAL A 167 1.59 -10.76 -17.56
C VAL A 167 0.45 -11.76 -17.75
N PRO A 168 0.12 -12.15 -19.00
CA PRO A 168 -0.97 -13.07 -19.27
C PRO A 168 -0.81 -14.37 -18.47
N GLY A 169 -1.85 -14.79 -17.75
CA GLY A 169 -1.91 -16.09 -17.06
C GLY A 169 -1.23 -16.17 -15.68
N LEU A 170 -0.56 -15.13 -15.19
CA LEU A 170 0.20 -15.21 -13.92
C LEU A 170 -0.37 -14.35 -12.78
N LEU A 171 -1.06 -13.24 -13.10
CA LEU A 171 -1.63 -12.32 -12.10
C LEU A 171 -2.90 -11.70 -12.67
N GLY A 172 -4.04 -11.92 -12.02
CA GLY A 172 -5.29 -11.23 -12.35
C GLY A 172 -5.13 -9.73 -12.04
N VAL A 173 -5.00 -8.92 -13.09
CA VAL A 173 -4.88 -7.47 -12.98
C VAL A 173 -6.29 -6.91 -12.99
N THR A 174 -6.67 -6.12 -11.98
CA THR A 174 -7.71 -5.11 -12.18
C THR A 174 -7.14 -4.08 -13.11
N ASP A 175 -7.61 -4.05 -14.35
CA ASP A 175 -7.39 -2.90 -15.22
C ASP A 175 -7.76 -1.65 -14.42
N ALA A 176 -6.84 -0.70 -14.36
CA ALA A 176 -7.21 0.67 -14.16
C ALA A 176 -8.03 1.04 -15.40
N ALA A 177 -9.27 1.44 -15.17
CA ALA A 177 -10.22 1.72 -16.21
C ALA A 177 -9.61 2.69 -17.24
N GLU A 178 -9.70 2.36 -18.52
CA GLU A 178 -9.78 3.38 -19.56
C GLU A 178 -10.88 4.36 -19.10
N LEU A 179 -10.62 5.67 -19.14
CA LEU A 179 -11.66 6.70 -19.00
C LEU A 179 -12.71 6.45 -20.10
N GLY A 180 -13.75 5.66 -19.79
CA GLY A 180 -14.78 5.18 -20.73
C GLY A 180 -14.94 3.66 -20.83
N GLY A 181 -14.01 2.86 -20.30
CA GLY A 181 -14.09 1.40 -20.25
C GLY A 181 -14.89 0.92 -19.04
N ARG A 182 -15.91 0.07 -19.27
CA ARG A 182 -16.71 -0.55 -18.20
C ARG A 182 -15.82 -1.25 -17.16
N ALA A 183 -15.72 -0.70 -15.94
CA ALA A 183 -15.74 -1.43 -14.65
C ALA A 183 -14.99 -0.75 -13.46
N ARG A 184 -14.95 0.58 -13.34
CA ARG A 184 -14.92 1.25 -12.01
C ARG A 184 -15.89 2.44 -12.00
N ILE A 185 -16.77 2.46 -11.01
CA ILE A 185 -17.78 3.52 -10.80
C ILE A 185 -17.13 4.76 -10.13
N THR A 186 -15.86 4.66 -9.70
CA THR A 186 -15.19 5.69 -8.91
C THR A 186 -13.73 5.88 -9.30
N PRO A 187 -13.21 7.13 -9.30
CA PRO A 187 -11.79 7.43 -9.50
C PRO A 187 -10.94 7.16 -8.24
N PHE A 188 -11.56 6.78 -7.11
CA PHE A 188 -10.87 6.57 -5.84
C PHE A 188 -10.61 5.09 -5.55
N VAL A 189 -9.41 4.81 -5.03
CA VAL A 189 -8.94 3.46 -4.69
C VAL A 189 -8.32 3.41 -3.32
N TRP A 190 -8.25 2.21 -2.76
CA TRP A 190 -7.52 1.95 -1.52
C TRP A 190 -6.06 1.63 -1.81
N TRP A 191 -5.18 2.57 -1.47
CA TRP A 191 -3.75 2.38 -1.42
C TRP A 191 -3.36 1.74 -0.08
N LEU A 192 -2.74 0.55 -0.13
CA LEU A 192 -2.22 -0.12 1.05
C LEU A 192 -0.71 0.09 1.15
N LEU A 193 -0.29 0.85 2.16
CA LEU A 193 1.10 1.21 2.40
C LEU A 193 1.66 0.32 3.51
N GLY A 194 2.47 -0.67 3.15
CA GLY A 194 3.07 -1.59 4.11
C GLY A 194 4.02 -0.85 5.06
N THR A 195 3.84 -1.02 6.36
CA THR A 195 4.74 -0.40 7.35
C THR A 195 4.70 -1.14 8.68
N GLN A 196 5.87 -1.24 9.33
CA GLN A 196 5.96 -1.69 10.72
C GLN A 196 5.68 -0.58 11.73
N ARG A 197 5.70 0.68 11.27
CA ARG A 197 5.55 1.89 12.07
C ARG A 197 4.34 2.70 11.57
N PRO A 198 3.11 2.14 11.67
CA PRO A 198 1.92 2.81 11.14
C PRO A 198 1.65 4.14 11.82
N ARG A 199 1.91 4.26 13.14
CA ARG A 199 1.80 5.51 13.90
C ARG A 199 2.67 6.61 13.28
N GLU A 200 3.96 6.35 13.12
CA GLU A 200 4.90 7.34 12.58
C GLU A 200 4.56 7.74 11.13
N LEU A 201 4.11 6.78 10.31
CA LEU A 201 3.63 7.09 8.95
C LEU A 201 2.40 8.01 8.99
N LEU A 202 1.44 7.72 9.86
CA LEU A 202 0.22 8.51 10.00
C LEU A 202 0.50 9.91 10.56
N GLU A 203 1.35 10.02 11.59
CA GLU A 203 1.76 11.31 12.17
C GLU A 203 2.51 12.17 11.15
N ALA A 204 3.35 11.56 10.30
CA ALA A 204 4.01 12.27 9.20
C ALA A 204 3.01 12.74 8.13
N MET A 205 2.04 11.90 7.76
CA MET A 205 0.98 12.27 6.81
C MET A 205 0.11 13.40 7.37
N GLU A 206 -0.31 13.31 8.62
CA GLU A 206 -1.09 14.36 9.30
C GLU A 206 -0.33 15.68 9.32
N ALA A 207 0.93 15.67 9.76
CA ALA A 207 1.75 16.88 9.78
C ALA A 207 1.91 17.51 8.39
N ALA A 208 2.12 16.70 7.35
CA ALA A 208 2.23 17.20 5.98
C ALA A 208 0.90 17.77 5.47
N MET A 209 -0.22 17.07 5.66
CA MET A 209 -1.54 17.53 5.24
C MET A 209 -1.94 18.83 5.96
N VAL A 210 -1.69 18.93 7.27
CA VAL A 210 -1.98 20.15 8.05
C VAL A 210 -1.09 21.31 7.59
N ALA A 211 0.20 21.05 7.33
CA ALA A 211 1.11 22.07 6.79
C ALA A 211 0.68 22.56 5.40
N ASP A 212 0.06 21.67 4.60
CA ASP A 212 -0.53 21.99 3.30
C ASP A 212 -1.99 22.49 3.41
N SER A 213 -2.40 22.96 4.59
CA SER A 213 -3.70 23.58 4.87
C SER A 213 -4.93 22.67 4.70
N TYR A 214 -4.78 21.34 4.78
CA TYR A 214 -5.90 20.41 4.83
C TYR A 214 -6.35 20.14 6.28
N PRO A 215 -7.67 19.95 6.51
CA PRO A 215 -8.22 19.67 7.84
C PRO A 215 -7.95 18.22 8.28
N ALA A 216 -6.69 17.89 8.54
CA ALA A 216 -6.23 16.54 8.90
C ALA A 216 -5.80 16.39 10.38
N GLN A 217 -5.90 17.45 11.18
CA GLN A 217 -5.53 17.41 12.60
C GLN A 217 -6.35 16.34 13.34
N GLY A 218 -5.67 15.40 14.01
CA GLY A 218 -6.25 14.24 14.70
C GLY A 218 -6.42 12.99 13.83
N MET A 219 -6.06 13.04 12.54
CA MET A 219 -6.18 11.92 11.60
C MET A 219 -5.40 10.69 12.08
N ALA A 220 -4.17 10.85 12.56
CA ALA A 220 -3.33 9.72 12.95
C ALA A 220 -3.92 8.96 14.14
N GLU A 221 -4.37 9.70 15.16
CA GLU A 221 -4.98 9.11 16.35
C GLU A 221 -6.28 8.38 16.01
N ARG A 222 -7.13 9.00 15.17
CA ARG A 222 -8.36 8.38 14.67
C ARG A 222 -8.08 7.09 13.91
N ALA A 223 -7.17 7.12 12.95
CA ALA A 223 -6.83 5.96 12.12
C ALA A 223 -6.30 4.79 12.95
N LEU A 224 -5.57 5.08 14.03
CA LEU A 224 -5.12 4.08 15.01
C LEU A 224 -6.29 3.52 15.84
N ARG A 225 -7.23 4.36 16.30
CA ARG A 225 -8.44 3.89 17.01
C ARG A 225 -9.32 3.01 16.12
N GLN A 226 -9.37 3.30 14.82
CA GLN A 226 -10.11 2.52 13.81
C GLN A 226 -9.26 1.45 13.13
N THR A 227 -8.30 0.86 13.86
CA THR A 227 -7.50 -0.25 13.33
C THR A 227 -8.40 -1.43 12.99
N VAL A 228 -8.35 -1.90 11.75
CA VAL A 228 -9.09 -3.07 11.30
C VAL A 228 -8.17 -4.29 11.20
N THR A 229 -8.63 -5.43 11.69
CA THR A 229 -7.90 -6.70 11.57
C THR A 229 -8.63 -7.62 10.59
N LEU A 230 -7.97 -7.96 9.49
CA LEU A 230 -8.58 -8.84 8.50
C LEU A 230 -8.71 -10.28 9.06
N PRO A 231 -9.92 -10.86 9.05
CA PRO A 231 -10.13 -12.25 9.45
C PRO A 231 -9.63 -13.22 8.37
N TRP A 232 -9.31 -14.45 8.78
CA TRP A 232 -8.86 -15.50 7.85
C TRP A 232 -9.96 -15.96 6.89
N ARG A 233 -11.20 -15.94 7.36
CA ARG A 233 -12.41 -16.14 6.56
C ARG A 233 -13.03 -14.77 6.28
N PRO A 234 -13.22 -14.37 5.01
CA PRO A 234 -13.87 -13.11 4.66
C PRO A 234 -15.25 -12.99 5.29
N THR A 235 -15.57 -11.80 5.78
CA THR A 235 -16.92 -11.39 6.22
C THR A 235 -17.64 -10.65 5.10
N PRO A 236 -18.98 -10.67 5.03
CA PRO A 236 -19.73 -9.90 4.02
C PRO A 236 -19.45 -8.39 4.07
N VAL A 237 -19.20 -7.84 5.26
CA VAL A 237 -18.87 -6.41 5.44
C VAL A 237 -17.43 -6.15 5.00
N SER A 238 -17.24 -5.19 4.10
CA SER A 238 -15.91 -4.76 3.65
C SER A 238 -15.25 -3.85 4.68
N PRO A 239 -14.02 -4.16 5.13
CA PRO A 239 -13.26 -3.34 6.09
C PRO A 239 -12.73 -2.04 5.47
N VAL A 240 -12.72 -1.97 4.15
CA VAL A 240 -12.27 -0.85 3.31
C VAL A 240 -13.33 -0.62 2.23
N PRO A 241 -14.51 -0.08 2.59
CA PRO A 241 -15.60 0.11 1.64
C PRO A 241 -15.17 1.07 0.52
N PRO A 242 -15.68 0.90 -0.71
CA PRO A 242 -15.40 1.82 -1.79
C PRO A 242 -15.82 3.26 -1.41
N ARG A 243 -15.12 4.24 -1.98
CA ARG A 243 -15.53 5.65 -1.94
C ARG A 243 -16.06 5.99 -3.31
N TYR A 244 -17.30 6.45 -3.41
CA TYR A 244 -17.83 6.96 -4.67
C TYR A 244 -17.48 8.43 -4.84
N ALA A 245 -17.53 8.92 -6.07
CA ALA A 245 -17.19 10.30 -6.38
C ALA A 245 -18.18 11.29 -5.72
N ILE A 246 -19.43 10.86 -5.55
CA ILE A 246 -20.51 11.59 -4.87
C ILE A 246 -20.50 11.44 -3.34
N ASP A 247 -19.63 10.59 -2.78
CA ASP A 247 -19.58 10.43 -1.33
C ASP A 247 -19.06 11.72 -0.68
N PRO A 248 -19.69 12.20 0.41
CA PRO A 248 -19.17 13.34 1.13
C PRO A 248 -17.81 13.01 1.76
N VAL A 249 -16.99 14.04 1.94
CA VAL A 249 -15.77 13.96 2.76
C VAL A 249 -16.19 13.70 4.20
N ILE A 250 -15.69 12.61 4.79
CA ILE A 250 -15.99 12.24 6.18
C ILE A 250 -15.19 13.12 7.14
N GLY A 251 -13.94 13.41 6.81
CA GLY A 251 -13.05 14.21 7.64
C GLY A 251 -12.67 13.52 8.95
N VAL A 252 -11.84 14.18 9.76
CA VAL A 252 -11.34 13.59 11.02
C VAL A 252 -12.48 13.42 12.04
N ASP A 253 -13.45 14.33 12.08
CA ASP A 253 -14.52 14.30 13.08
C ASP A 253 -15.76 13.50 12.63
N GLY A 254 -15.74 12.93 11.43
CA GLY A 254 -16.88 12.19 10.88
C GLY A 254 -17.14 10.83 11.55
N PRO A 255 -18.23 10.14 11.16
CA PRO A 255 -18.60 8.84 11.71
C PRO A 255 -17.53 7.77 11.46
N ALA A 256 -17.44 6.78 12.33
CA ALA A 256 -16.58 5.64 12.09
C ALA A 256 -17.11 4.80 10.92
N LEU A 257 -16.21 4.45 10.01
CA LEU A 257 -16.53 3.49 8.96
C LEU A 257 -16.66 2.08 9.58
N PRO A 258 -17.39 1.16 8.94
CA PRO A 258 -17.60 -0.21 9.44
C PRO A 258 -16.32 -1.04 9.60
#